data_AF-A0A8T0DHB9-F1
#
_entry.id   AF-A0A8T0DHB9-F1
#
_cell.length_a   1.000
_cell.length_b   1.000
_cell.length_c   1.000
_cell.angle_alpha   90.00
_cell.angle_beta   90.00
_cell.angle_gamma   90.00
#
_symmetry.space_group_name_H-M   'P 1'
#
loop_
_entity.id
_entity.type
_entity.pdbx_description
1 polymer ?
#
loop_
_entity_poly.entity_id
_entity_poly.type
_entity_poly.pdbx_seq_one_letter_code
_entity_poly.pdbx_strand_id
1 'polypeptide(L)'
;PFYVTNFSLLISEFQVYYVCALPTNNLGSNESVFMRQTSARKIWQPYTSSVSNLVVNGTHRHPETQVAFGCSRDVALLYLLLLLGTVLFALYLFNFTNTPFLTARKREVLRDFALPISVLTMTLIGSLAFSDIKLQPFSVSSADIRLKTAPFHLLSWPAFAAAFGLAIPLSLLFYMEQNIASAIVNSPANKLRKGPANHWDLLMISLINLCLSLCCLPWVHVALPHSPLHVKALADTEERVEMGHHIRQTIVRVRETRLTTIFSHLLIGLSLLMIPTPLRFIPPAVLNGLFVYMAITAVYDNQLFERILLFITEQSAYPPSHYIRRVPQRKIHLFTLTQLIQLTVLCSVGFAPSAYVELVFPFVLVLQIVIRHTIIPRLIDRKYLEALDRCY
;
A
#
# COMPACT_ATOMS: atom_id res chain seq x y z
N PRO A 1 6.04 2.70 -1.59
CA PRO A 1 6.89 1.68 -0.92
C PRO A 1 6.12 0.70 -0.01
N PHE A 2 5.40 1.15 1.03
CA PHE A 2 4.78 0.28 2.06
C PHE A 2 3.66 -0.68 1.57
N TYR A 3 2.85 -0.28 0.58
CA TYR A 3 1.77 -1.15 0.04
C TYR A 3 2.26 -2.11 -1.04
N VAL A 4 3.35 -1.73 -1.74
CA VAL A 4 4.01 -2.56 -2.75
C VAL A 4 4.77 -3.69 -2.08
N THR A 5 5.48 -3.41 -0.99
CA THR A 5 6.06 -4.44 -0.12
C THR A 5 5.01 -5.38 0.42
N ASN A 6 3.81 -4.91 0.76
CA ASN A 6 2.70 -5.74 1.25
C ASN A 6 2.07 -6.63 0.16
N PHE A 7 2.00 -6.21 -1.10
CA PHE A 7 1.46 -7.04 -2.18
C PHE A 7 2.48 -8.07 -2.69
N SER A 8 3.77 -7.70 -2.77
CA SER A 8 4.84 -8.68 -2.97
C SER A 8 4.97 -9.62 -1.77
N LEU A 9 4.76 -9.13 -0.53
CA LEU A 9 4.62 -9.96 0.66
C LEU A 9 3.44 -10.90 0.54
N LEU A 10 2.26 -10.42 0.11
CA LEU A 10 1.06 -11.24 -0.04
C LEU A 10 1.23 -12.36 -1.06
N ILE A 11 1.88 -12.10 -2.20
CA ILE A 11 2.23 -13.14 -3.17
C ILE A 11 3.31 -14.08 -2.61
N SER A 12 4.31 -13.56 -1.89
CA SER A 12 5.36 -14.38 -1.29
C SER A 12 4.87 -15.23 -0.10
N GLU A 13 3.98 -14.71 0.74
CA GLU A 13 3.30 -15.42 1.83
C GLU A 13 2.37 -16.47 1.24
N PHE A 14 1.57 -16.11 0.23
CA PHE A 14 0.74 -17.07 -0.48
C PHE A 14 1.59 -18.18 -1.14
N GLN A 15 2.77 -17.84 -1.69
CA GLN A 15 3.72 -18.84 -2.19
C GLN A 15 4.34 -19.69 -1.07
N VAL A 16 4.61 -19.15 0.11
CA VAL A 16 5.10 -19.91 1.28
C VAL A 16 4.05 -20.92 1.77
N TYR A 17 2.76 -20.57 1.69
CA TYR A 17 1.67 -21.48 2.06
C TYR A 17 1.27 -22.48 0.96
N TYR A 18 1.50 -22.15 -0.31
CA TYR A 18 1.09 -22.98 -1.46
C TYR A 18 2.22 -23.85 -2.02
N VAL A 19 3.42 -23.29 -2.13
CA VAL A 19 4.61 -24.01 -2.59
C VAL A 19 5.30 -24.58 -1.37
N CYS A 20 4.90 -25.80 -1.00
CA CYS A 20 5.72 -26.62 -0.13
C CYS A 20 7.07 -26.88 -0.83
N ALA A 21 8.06 -26.01 -0.66
CA ALA A 21 9.43 -26.38 -0.97
C ALA A 21 9.76 -27.52 -0.02
N LEU A 22 9.79 -28.76 -0.54
CA LEU A 22 10.21 -29.94 0.19
C LEU A 22 11.53 -29.62 0.89
N PRO A 23 11.67 -29.88 2.20
CA PRO A 23 12.98 -29.90 2.80
C PRO A 23 13.71 -31.09 2.17
N THR A 24 14.70 -30.83 1.33
CA THR A 24 15.64 -31.87 0.88
C THR A 24 16.46 -32.29 2.10
N ASN A 25 15.95 -33.28 2.84
CA ASN A 25 16.72 -33.96 3.87
C ASN A 25 17.85 -34.74 3.20
N ASN A 26 19.09 -34.28 3.43
CA ASN A 26 20.37 -34.98 3.38
C ASN A 26 20.42 -36.30 2.58
N LEU A 27 20.90 -36.20 1.35
CA LEU A 27 21.89 -37.15 0.82
C LEU A 27 23.04 -36.34 0.23
N GLY A 28 24.23 -36.53 0.79
CA GLY A 28 25.44 -35.93 0.27
C GLY A 28 25.68 -36.38 -1.17
N SER A 29 25.89 -35.42 -2.05
CA SER A 29 26.81 -35.51 -3.17
C SER A 29 26.89 -34.13 -3.80
N ASN A 30 28.12 -33.74 -4.11
CA ASN A 30 28.41 -32.59 -4.96
C ASN A 30 27.59 -32.70 -6.25
N GLU A 31 26.60 -31.82 -6.44
CA GLU A 31 26.21 -31.38 -7.77
C GLU A 31 25.33 -30.13 -7.70
N SER A 32 25.86 -29.07 -8.29
CA SER A 32 25.22 -27.79 -8.55
C SER A 32 24.16 -27.92 -9.66
N VAL A 33 22.90 -27.54 -9.40
CA VAL A 33 21.93 -27.19 -10.45
C VAL A 33 21.36 -25.80 -10.22
N PHE A 34 22.22 -24.85 -10.57
CA PHE A 34 21.97 -23.60 -11.29
C PHE A 34 20.51 -23.10 -11.44
N MET A 35 20.20 -22.05 -10.68
CA MET A 35 19.43 -20.89 -11.14
C MET A 35 19.99 -20.39 -12.49
N ARG A 36 19.16 -20.33 -13.53
CA ARG A 36 19.50 -19.68 -14.80
C ARG A 36 19.46 -18.16 -14.61
N GLN A 37 20.55 -17.63 -14.06
CA GLN A 37 20.87 -16.20 -14.03
C GLN A 37 21.72 -15.90 -15.26
N THR A 38 21.20 -15.09 -16.18
CA THR A 38 21.93 -14.60 -17.34
C THR A 38 23.04 -13.66 -16.89
N SER A 39 24.27 -14.07 -17.22
CA SER A 39 25.50 -13.31 -17.44
C SER A 39 25.59 -11.88 -16.90
N ALA A 40 26.42 -11.71 -15.87
CA ALA A 40 27.78 -11.16 -16.03
C ALA A 40 28.27 -10.60 -14.69
N ARG A 41 29.17 -11.32 -14.03
CA ARG A 41 30.30 -10.84 -13.19
C ARG A 41 30.83 -12.02 -12.36
N LYS A 42 31.53 -12.93 -13.04
CA LYS A 42 32.74 -13.49 -12.44
C LYS A 42 33.81 -12.42 -12.63
N ILE A 43 34.56 -12.10 -11.59
CA ILE A 43 35.99 -11.80 -11.59
C ILE A 43 36.35 -11.32 -10.16
N TRP A 44 37.27 -12.06 -9.53
CA TRP A 44 37.94 -11.88 -8.23
C TRP A 44 37.34 -12.48 -6.95
N GLN A 45 37.80 -13.68 -6.59
CA GLN A 45 38.34 -13.98 -5.25
C GLN A 45 39.82 -14.32 -5.40
N PRO A 46 40.65 -14.05 -4.37
CA PRO A 46 41.23 -15.20 -3.65
C PRO A 46 41.45 -15.02 -2.13
N TYR A 47 41.30 -16.15 -1.39
CA TYR A 47 42.07 -16.63 -0.21
C TYR A 47 41.92 -15.83 1.12
N THR A 48 41.86 -16.40 2.34
CA THR A 48 42.35 -17.68 2.89
C THR A 48 41.74 -17.97 4.28
N SER A 49 41.50 -19.26 4.54
CA SER A 49 41.46 -20.03 5.80
C SER A 49 41.73 -19.38 7.18
N SER A 50 40.92 -19.76 8.19
CA SER A 50 41.38 -20.66 9.28
C SER A 50 40.25 -21.07 10.24
N VAL A 51 40.16 -22.37 10.45
CA VAL A 51 39.31 -23.12 11.39
C VAL A 51 39.88 -23.04 12.81
N SER A 52 39.02 -22.93 13.83
CA SER A 52 39.24 -23.64 15.10
C SER A 52 37.94 -23.82 15.87
N ASN A 53 37.65 -25.09 16.12
CA ASN A 53 36.53 -25.64 16.86
C ASN A 53 36.49 -25.14 18.32
N LEU A 54 35.27 -24.92 18.85
CA LEU A 54 35.04 -25.00 20.28
C LEU A 54 33.67 -25.67 20.52
N VAL A 55 33.76 -26.97 20.71
CA VAL A 55 32.71 -27.84 21.23
C VAL A 55 32.48 -27.47 22.69
N VAL A 56 31.27 -27.05 23.04
CA VAL A 56 30.78 -27.07 24.41
C VAL A 56 29.47 -27.85 24.42
N ASN A 57 29.56 -29.07 24.96
CA ASN A 57 28.42 -29.89 25.36
C ASN A 57 27.66 -29.18 26.49
N GLY A 58 26.39 -28.90 26.26
CA GLY A 58 25.47 -28.36 27.26
C GLY A 58 24.09 -28.97 27.06
N THR A 59 23.85 -30.11 27.70
CA THR A 59 22.56 -30.77 27.80
C THR A 59 21.60 -29.95 28.66
N HIS A 60 20.67 -29.23 28.05
CA HIS A 60 19.39 -28.88 28.65
C HIS A 60 18.29 -29.00 27.60
N ARG A 61 17.57 -30.12 27.66
CA ARG A 61 16.30 -30.33 26.95
C ARG A 61 15.26 -29.39 27.54
N HIS A 62 14.98 -28.29 26.86
CA HIS A 62 13.64 -27.74 26.83
C HIS A 62 12.97 -28.24 25.55
N PRO A 63 11.73 -28.74 25.59
CA PRO A 63 10.99 -28.98 24.37
C PRO A 63 10.62 -27.59 23.83
N GLU A 64 11.50 -27.00 23.03
CA GLU A 64 11.03 -26.04 22.05
C GLU A 64 10.08 -26.84 21.15
N THR A 65 8.78 -26.66 21.38
CA THR A 65 7.74 -26.94 20.40
C THR A 65 7.98 -26.02 19.21
N GLN A 66 9.02 -26.34 18.44
CA GLN A 66 9.08 -26.00 17.03
C GLN A 66 7.92 -26.75 16.40
N VAL A 67 6.74 -26.13 16.42
CA VAL A 67 5.66 -26.50 15.53
C VAL A 67 6.24 -26.29 14.14
N ALA A 68 6.76 -27.37 13.56
CA ALA A 68 6.97 -27.45 12.14
C ALA A 68 5.62 -27.08 11.51
N PHE A 69 5.51 -25.84 11.03
CA PHE A 69 4.35 -25.42 10.26
C PHE A 69 4.46 -26.17 8.93
N GLY A 70 4.00 -27.43 8.96
CA GLY A 70 3.85 -28.24 7.78
C GLY A 70 2.91 -27.50 6.84
N CYS A 71 3.34 -27.34 5.59
CA CYS A 71 2.54 -26.85 4.50
C CYS A 71 1.28 -27.72 4.37
N SER A 72 0.18 -27.30 4.97
CA SER A 72 -1.09 -28.03 4.98
C SER A 72 -2.07 -27.34 4.03
N ARG A 73 -2.65 -28.15 3.15
CA ARG A 73 -3.59 -27.67 2.11
C ARG A 73 -4.79 -26.97 2.75
N ASP A 74 -5.20 -27.44 3.93
CA ASP A 74 -6.36 -26.93 4.66
C ASP A 74 -6.12 -25.49 5.16
N VAL A 75 -4.88 -25.16 5.56
CA VAL A 75 -4.49 -23.80 5.98
C VAL A 75 -4.51 -22.85 4.77
N ALA A 76 -4.01 -23.28 3.61
CA ALA A 76 -4.04 -22.48 2.39
C ALA A 76 -5.48 -22.22 1.90
N LEU A 77 -6.34 -23.25 1.95
CA LEU A 77 -7.76 -23.11 1.59
C LEU A 77 -8.50 -22.17 2.55
N LEU A 78 -8.28 -22.31 3.87
CA LEU A 78 -8.89 -21.42 4.86
C LEU A 78 -8.38 -19.98 4.70
N TYR A 79 -7.09 -19.79 4.44
CA TYR A 79 -6.51 -18.48 4.17
C TYR A 79 -7.18 -17.81 2.97
N LEU A 80 -7.32 -18.54 1.85
CA LEU A 80 -7.99 -18.04 0.65
C LEU A 80 -9.47 -17.75 0.91
N LEU A 81 -10.17 -18.61 1.64
CA LEU A 81 -11.57 -18.45 1.99
C LEU A 81 -11.80 -17.19 2.84
N LEU A 82 -10.96 -16.95 3.85
CA LEU A 82 -11.06 -15.75 4.69
C LEU A 82 -10.68 -14.47 3.92
N LEU A 83 -9.67 -14.53 3.04
CA LEU A 83 -9.26 -13.41 2.22
C LEU A 83 -10.32 -13.03 1.18
N LEU A 84 -10.83 -13.99 0.41
CA LEU A 84 -11.88 -13.72 -0.57
C LEU A 84 -13.20 -13.40 0.13
N GLY A 85 -13.53 -14.09 1.23
CA GLY A 85 -14.72 -13.84 2.04
C GLY A 85 -14.78 -12.41 2.57
N THR A 86 -13.67 -11.89 3.11
CA THR A 86 -13.58 -10.49 3.57
C THR A 86 -13.79 -9.51 2.43
N VAL A 87 -13.13 -9.70 1.29
CA VAL A 87 -13.25 -8.80 0.13
C VAL A 87 -14.68 -8.81 -0.42
N LEU A 88 -15.26 -9.99 -0.66
CA LEU A 88 -16.59 -10.12 -1.24
C LEU A 88 -17.67 -9.58 -0.30
N PHE A 89 -17.56 -9.86 1.00
CA PHE A 89 -18.51 -9.36 1.97
C PHE A 89 -18.40 -7.84 2.14
N ALA A 90 -17.18 -7.28 2.15
CA ALA A 90 -16.99 -5.83 2.18
C ALA A 90 -17.54 -5.14 0.92
N LEU A 91 -17.31 -5.70 -0.27
CA LEU A 91 -17.88 -5.17 -1.52
C LEU A 91 -19.41 -5.29 -1.56
N TYR A 92 -19.98 -6.37 -1.01
CA TYR A 92 -21.42 -6.53 -0.90
C TYR A 92 -22.03 -5.44 0.00
N LEU A 93 -21.46 -5.21 1.19
CA LEU A 93 -21.91 -4.15 2.10
C LEU A 93 -21.70 -2.76 1.51
N PHE A 94 -20.60 -2.53 0.80
CA PHE A 94 -20.34 -1.26 0.12
C PHE A 94 -21.37 -0.97 -0.98
N ASN A 95 -21.71 -1.97 -1.80
CA ASN A 95 -22.71 -1.86 -2.87
C ASN A 95 -24.16 -1.90 -2.36
N PHE A 96 -24.37 -2.16 -1.06
CA PHE A 96 -25.69 -2.22 -0.45
C PHE A 96 -26.46 -0.90 -0.59
N THR A 97 -25.76 0.24 -0.76
CA THR A 97 -26.40 1.54 -1.01
C THR A 97 -27.26 1.56 -2.27
N ASN A 98 -26.91 0.76 -3.27
CA ASN A 98 -27.64 0.70 -4.54
C ASN A 98 -28.90 -0.19 -4.46
N THR A 99 -29.08 -0.92 -3.35
CA THR A 99 -30.21 -1.84 -3.19
C THR A 99 -31.44 -1.10 -2.63
N PRO A 100 -32.67 -1.50 -2.99
CA PRO A 100 -33.90 -0.87 -2.50
C PRO A 100 -34.21 -1.20 -1.01
N PHE A 101 -33.37 -2.02 -0.36
CA PHE A 101 -33.59 -2.46 1.01
C PHE A 101 -33.07 -1.42 2.03
N LEU A 102 -33.78 -1.26 3.16
CA LEU A 102 -33.49 -0.31 4.24
C LEU A 102 -33.65 1.19 3.88
N THR A 103 -33.78 2.02 4.92
CA THR A 103 -33.80 3.48 4.80
C THR A 103 -32.44 4.02 4.38
N ALA A 104 -32.41 5.10 3.59
CA ALA A 104 -31.18 5.72 3.07
C ALA A 104 -30.09 5.93 4.13
N ARG A 105 -30.44 6.49 5.30
CA ARG A 105 -29.49 6.72 6.40
C ARG A 105 -28.86 5.44 6.94
N LYS A 106 -29.63 4.33 7.00
CA LYS A 106 -29.11 3.04 7.47
C LYS A 106 -28.16 2.42 6.43
N ARG A 107 -28.45 2.59 5.14
CA ARG A 107 -27.56 2.12 4.05
C ARG A 107 -26.23 2.87 4.05
N GLU A 108 -26.25 4.18 4.27
CA GLU A 108 -25.04 5.01 4.37
C GLU A 108 -24.16 4.57 5.54
N VAL A 109 -24.74 4.41 6.74
CA VAL A 109 -24.02 3.87 7.91
C VAL A 109 -23.43 2.49 7.62
N LEU A 110 -24.20 1.60 6.98
CA LEU A 110 -23.72 0.26 6.64
C LEU A 110 -22.53 0.28 5.66
N ARG A 111 -22.54 1.22 4.70
CA ARG A 111 -21.45 1.42 3.75
C ARG A 111 -20.20 1.95 4.43
N ASP A 112 -20.33 2.92 5.34
CA ASP A 112 -19.19 3.49 6.07
C ASP A 112 -18.53 2.46 6.99
N PHE A 113 -19.33 1.59 7.61
CA PHE A 113 -18.84 0.49 8.47
C PHE A 113 -18.63 -0.83 7.72
N ALA A 114 -18.76 -0.87 6.40
CA ALA A 114 -18.66 -2.10 5.60
C ALA A 114 -17.37 -2.87 5.90
N LEU A 115 -16.25 -2.15 5.98
CA LEU A 115 -14.92 -2.73 6.16
C LEU A 115 -14.68 -3.26 7.59
N PRO A 116 -14.88 -2.48 8.67
CA PRO A 116 -14.84 -3.01 10.04
C PRO A 116 -15.78 -4.19 10.28
N ILE A 117 -17.02 -4.11 9.81
CA ILE A 117 -18.01 -5.20 9.97
C ILE A 117 -17.49 -6.46 9.26
N SER A 118 -16.93 -6.34 8.06
CA SER A 118 -16.40 -7.49 7.32
C SER A 118 -15.21 -8.17 7.96
N VAL A 119 -14.30 -7.37 8.53
CA VAL A 119 -13.15 -7.89 9.28
C VAL A 119 -13.63 -8.66 10.52
N LEU A 120 -14.58 -8.10 11.27
CA LEU A 120 -15.12 -8.75 12.47
C LEU A 120 -15.89 -10.03 12.16
N THR A 121 -16.76 -10.02 11.15
CA THR A 121 -17.55 -11.21 10.77
C THR A 121 -16.66 -12.35 10.28
N MET A 122 -15.69 -12.07 9.41
CA MET A 122 -14.77 -13.11 8.90
C MET A 122 -13.78 -13.60 9.96
N THR A 123 -13.35 -12.72 10.88
CA THR A 123 -12.57 -13.15 12.05
C THR A 123 -13.39 -14.09 12.95
N LEU A 124 -14.66 -13.77 13.18
CA LEU A 124 -15.55 -14.61 13.99
C LEU A 124 -15.85 -15.95 13.32
N ILE A 125 -16.06 -15.98 12.00
CA ILE A 125 -16.21 -17.21 11.22
C ILE A 125 -14.93 -18.05 11.30
N GLY A 126 -13.76 -17.43 11.09
CA GLY A 126 -12.47 -18.12 11.18
C GLY A 126 -12.21 -18.70 12.58
N SER A 127 -12.56 -17.96 13.63
CA SER A 127 -12.33 -18.39 15.02
C SER A 127 -13.36 -19.40 15.54
N LEU A 128 -14.62 -19.36 15.12
CA LEU A 128 -15.68 -20.23 15.64
C LEU A 128 -15.94 -21.46 14.75
N ALA A 129 -15.96 -21.29 13.42
CA ALA A 129 -16.30 -22.38 12.51
C ALA A 129 -15.07 -23.24 12.13
N PHE A 130 -13.87 -22.65 12.18
CA PHE A 130 -12.62 -23.30 11.78
C PHE A 130 -11.57 -23.30 12.91
N SER A 131 -12.01 -23.45 14.17
CA SER A 131 -11.11 -23.47 15.34
C SER A 131 -10.06 -24.59 15.30
N ASP A 132 -10.32 -25.65 14.55
CA ASP A 132 -9.43 -26.81 14.42
C ASP A 132 -8.21 -26.52 13.52
N ILE A 133 -8.31 -25.55 12.62
CA ILE A 133 -7.25 -25.19 11.67
C ILE A 133 -6.49 -23.97 12.19
N LYS A 134 -5.28 -24.20 12.71
CA LYS A 134 -4.44 -23.13 13.28
C LYS A 134 -3.77 -22.30 12.20
N LEU A 135 -4.33 -21.13 11.91
CA LEU A 135 -3.66 -20.08 11.12
C LEU A 135 -2.48 -19.50 11.93
N GLN A 136 -1.41 -19.09 11.25
CA GLN A 136 -0.31 -18.38 11.92
C GLN A 136 -0.83 -17.06 12.51
N PRO A 137 -0.76 -16.87 13.84
CA PRO A 137 -1.17 -15.61 14.44
C PRO A 137 -0.15 -14.53 14.10
N PHE A 138 -0.57 -13.26 14.19
CA PHE A 138 0.34 -12.13 14.07
C PHE A 138 1.51 -12.27 15.05
N SER A 139 2.74 -12.30 14.53
CA SER A 139 3.95 -12.48 15.32
C SER A 139 4.27 -11.20 16.08
N VAL A 140 3.95 -11.18 17.37
CA VAL A 140 4.33 -10.08 18.26
C VAL A 140 5.68 -10.41 18.84
N SER A 141 6.72 -9.67 18.43
CA SER A 141 7.99 -9.71 19.15
C SER A 141 7.78 -9.00 20.48
N SER A 142 7.76 -9.75 21.59
CA SER A 142 7.83 -9.22 22.95
C SER A 142 9.25 -8.74 23.24
N ALA A 143 9.75 -7.82 22.42
CA ALA A 143 10.99 -7.13 22.66
C ALA A 143 10.72 -5.99 23.64
N ASP A 144 11.52 -5.92 24.71
CA ASP A 144 11.55 -4.73 25.56
C ASP A 144 11.77 -3.50 24.67
N ILE A 145 10.79 -2.59 24.63
CA ILE A 145 10.90 -1.31 23.90
C ILE A 145 11.93 -0.46 24.65
N ARG A 146 13.21 -0.71 24.40
CA ARG A 146 14.31 0.09 24.93
C ARG A 146 14.61 1.18 23.93
N LEU A 147 14.25 2.42 24.29
CA LEU A 147 14.64 3.60 23.53
C LEU A 147 16.17 3.70 23.58
N LYS A 148 16.83 3.37 22.48
CA LYS A 148 18.28 3.51 22.35
C LYS A 148 18.57 4.86 21.73
N THR A 149 19.52 5.59 22.30
CA THR A 149 20.01 6.82 21.69
C THR A 149 20.99 6.49 20.57
N ALA A 150 20.98 7.29 19.50
CA ALA A 150 21.89 7.10 18.39
C ALA A 150 23.36 7.31 18.84
N PRO A 151 24.25 6.32 18.64
CA PRO A 151 25.63 6.42 19.12
C PRO A 151 26.50 7.24 18.14
N PHE A 152 26.37 8.56 18.18
CA PHE A 152 27.11 9.49 17.30
C PHE A 152 28.64 9.41 17.45
N HIS A 153 29.12 8.93 18.60
CA HIS A 153 30.55 8.87 18.93
C HIS A 153 31.33 7.79 18.18
N LEU A 154 30.68 6.81 17.54
CA LEU A 154 31.35 5.76 16.76
C LEU A 154 31.45 6.08 15.26
N LEU A 155 30.96 7.23 14.80
CA LEU A 155 30.86 7.51 13.37
C LEU A 155 32.19 8.04 12.80
N SER A 156 32.71 7.36 11.77
CA SER A 156 33.86 7.83 11.00
C SER A 156 33.44 8.86 9.94
N TRP A 157 34.34 9.81 9.60
CA TRP A 157 34.11 10.80 8.53
C TRP A 157 33.63 10.22 7.19
N PRO A 158 34.17 9.10 6.66
CA PRO A 158 33.65 8.52 5.41
C PRO A 158 32.23 7.97 5.55
N ALA A 159 31.86 7.41 6.71
CA ALA A 159 30.50 6.95 6.96
C ALA A 159 29.51 8.12 6.97
N PHE A 160 29.90 9.27 7.53
CA PHE A 160 29.11 10.50 7.48
C PHE A 160 28.90 10.98 6.03
N ALA A 161 29.96 11.03 5.22
CA ALA A 161 29.86 11.44 3.82
C ALA A 161 28.97 10.51 2.99
N ALA A 162 29.09 9.19 3.20
CA ALA A 162 28.23 8.21 2.55
C ALA A 162 26.75 8.35 2.98
N ALA A 163 26.49 8.54 4.27
CA ALA A 163 25.15 8.77 4.79
C ALA A 163 24.52 10.06 4.23
N PHE A 164 25.30 11.14 4.12
CA PHE A 164 24.86 12.38 3.49
C PHE A 164 24.48 12.18 2.02
N GLY A 165 25.28 11.42 1.27
CA GLY A 165 24.97 11.05 -0.12
C GLY A 165 23.65 10.29 -0.26
N LEU A 166 23.35 9.36 0.65
CA LEU A 166 22.08 8.62 0.67
C LEU A 166 20.89 9.48 1.17
N ALA A 167 21.15 10.48 2.00
CA ALA A 167 20.12 11.37 2.53
C ALA A 167 19.49 12.26 1.44
N ILE A 168 20.24 12.63 0.40
CA ILE A 168 19.74 13.47 -0.71
C ILE A 168 18.55 12.82 -1.45
N PRO A 169 18.69 11.63 -2.08
CA PRO A 169 17.57 10.99 -2.77
C PRO A 169 16.42 10.63 -1.82
N LEU A 170 16.72 10.27 -0.56
CA LEU A 170 15.70 9.98 0.44
C LEU A 170 14.89 11.23 0.83
N SER A 171 15.55 12.38 0.97
CA SER A 171 14.87 13.67 1.22
C SER A 171 13.98 14.07 0.05
N LEU A 172 14.44 13.85 -1.19
CA LEU A 172 13.66 14.07 -2.40
C LEU A 172 12.43 13.15 -2.45
N LEU A 173 12.57 11.87 -2.06
CA LEU A 173 11.44 10.94 -1.95
C LEU A 173 10.37 11.48 -1.00
N PHE A 174 10.75 11.86 0.22
CA PHE A 174 9.82 12.37 1.22
C PHE A 174 9.15 13.67 0.78
N TYR A 175 9.90 14.57 0.15
CA TYR A 175 9.36 15.78 -0.44
C TYR A 175 8.29 15.48 -1.50
N MET A 176 8.57 14.53 -2.41
CA MET A 176 7.64 14.15 -3.45
C MET A 176 6.39 13.46 -2.89
N GLU A 177 6.54 12.50 -1.98
CA GLU A 177 5.41 11.80 -1.36
C GLU A 177 4.48 12.76 -0.59
N GLN A 178 5.05 13.69 0.19
CA GLN A 178 4.28 14.71 0.91
C GLN A 178 3.48 15.62 -0.04
N ASN A 179 4.12 16.11 -1.10
CA ASN A 179 3.47 17.02 -2.04
C ASN A 179 2.41 16.32 -2.88
N ILE A 180 2.65 15.08 -3.31
CA ILE A 180 1.65 14.28 -4.04
C ILE A 180 0.44 14.02 -3.14
N ALA A 181 0.66 13.56 -1.91
CA ALA A 181 -0.42 13.29 -0.98
C ALA A 181 -1.23 14.56 -0.66
N SER A 182 -0.54 15.68 -0.41
CA SER A 182 -1.20 16.97 -0.17
C SER A 182 -1.99 17.44 -1.39
N ALA A 183 -1.47 17.28 -2.61
CA ALA A 183 -2.19 17.65 -3.83
C ALA A 183 -3.46 16.80 -4.04
N ILE A 184 -3.44 15.51 -3.70
CA ILE A 184 -4.61 14.63 -3.78
C ILE A 184 -5.66 15.05 -2.75
N VAL A 185 -5.26 15.31 -1.50
CA VAL A 185 -6.16 15.74 -0.43
C VAL A 185 -6.75 17.11 -0.73
N ASN A 186 -5.93 18.07 -1.16
CA ASN A 186 -6.32 19.43 -1.50
C ASN A 186 -6.85 19.57 -2.93
N SER A 187 -7.19 18.45 -3.58
CA SER A 187 -7.85 18.47 -4.89
C SER A 187 -9.15 19.28 -4.80
N PRO A 188 -9.46 20.15 -5.79
CA PRO A 188 -10.70 20.92 -5.79
C PRO A 188 -11.96 20.05 -5.76
N ALA A 189 -11.88 18.79 -6.19
CA ALA A 189 -12.96 17.81 -6.10
C ALA A 189 -13.40 17.53 -4.65
N ASN A 190 -12.48 17.62 -3.68
CA ASN A 190 -12.78 17.40 -2.27
C ASN A 190 -13.43 18.61 -1.59
N LYS A 191 -13.49 19.78 -2.26
CA LYS A 191 -14.16 21.00 -1.76
C LYS A 191 -13.79 21.37 -0.31
N LEU A 192 -12.51 21.27 0.03
CA LEU A 192 -12.00 21.70 1.33
C LEU A 192 -12.14 23.21 1.48
N ARG A 193 -12.44 23.67 2.71
CA ARG A 193 -12.63 25.09 3.02
C ARG A 193 -11.35 25.77 3.50
N LYS A 194 -10.51 25.05 4.26
CA LYS A 194 -9.22 25.57 4.70
C LYS A 194 -8.20 25.44 3.57
N GLY A 195 -7.38 26.49 3.41
CA GLY A 195 -6.32 26.50 2.40
C GLY A 195 -5.20 25.50 2.72
N PRO A 196 -4.41 25.10 1.72
CA PRO A 196 -3.30 24.16 1.89
C PRO A 196 -2.14 24.80 2.66
N ALA A 197 -1.46 24.02 3.52
CA ALA A 197 -0.32 24.46 4.33
C ALA A 197 0.94 23.61 4.08
N ASN A 198 1.22 23.30 2.81
CA ASN A 198 2.26 22.32 2.40
C ASN A 198 3.65 22.55 3.01
N HIS A 199 4.10 23.80 3.10
CA HIS A 199 5.41 24.14 3.66
C HIS A 199 5.48 23.84 5.16
N TRP A 200 4.39 24.11 5.87
CA TRP A 200 4.31 23.87 7.31
C TRP A 200 4.25 22.37 7.60
N ASP A 201 3.51 21.61 6.80
CA ASP A 201 3.46 20.15 6.90
C ASP A 201 4.84 19.53 6.67
N LEU A 202 5.61 20.03 5.69
CA LEU A 202 6.98 19.56 5.42
C LEU A 202 7.95 19.88 6.57
N LEU A 203 7.81 21.06 7.19
CA LEU A 203 8.63 21.41 8.35
C LEU A 203 8.30 20.51 9.56
N MET A 204 7.02 20.26 9.82
CA MET A 204 6.59 19.41 10.93
C MET A 204 7.06 17.97 10.77
N ILE A 205 6.92 17.37 9.57
CA ILE A 205 7.39 15.99 9.34
C ILE A 205 8.92 15.88 9.47
N SER A 206 9.66 16.90 9.04
CA SER A 206 11.12 16.96 9.22
C SER A 206 11.50 17.01 10.71
N LEU A 207 10.82 17.83 11.51
CA LEU A 207 11.05 17.92 12.96
C LEU A 207 10.73 16.60 13.67
N ILE A 208 9.61 15.95 13.32
CA ILE A 208 9.23 14.65 13.88
C ILE A 208 10.28 13.59 13.54
N ASN A 209 10.71 13.50 12.27
CA ASN A 209 11.71 12.52 11.84
C ASN A 209 13.09 12.79 12.42
N LEU A 210 13.45 14.04 12.70
CA LEU A 210 14.66 14.38 13.44
C LEU A 210 14.62 13.78 14.86
N CYS A 211 13.52 13.98 15.59
CA CYS A 211 13.33 13.39 16.92
C CYS A 211 13.33 11.85 16.88
N LEU A 212 12.66 11.23 15.90
CA LEU A 212 12.65 9.77 15.74
C LEU A 212 14.06 9.23 15.45
N SER A 213 14.84 9.93 14.63
CA SER A 213 16.23 9.56 14.33
C SER A 213 17.13 9.57 15.56
N LEU A 214 16.98 10.59 16.44
CA LEU A 214 17.74 10.68 17.70
C LEU A 214 17.43 9.51 18.65
N CYS A 215 16.18 9.05 18.64
CA CYS A 215 15.68 7.94 19.46
C CYS A 215 15.81 6.55 18.80
N CYS A 216 16.49 6.45 17.64
CA CYS A 216 16.60 5.23 16.84
C CYS A 216 15.24 4.56 16.51
N LEU A 217 14.20 5.38 16.34
CA LEU A 217 12.86 4.94 15.95
C LEU A 217 12.69 5.01 14.42
N PRO A 218 11.85 4.16 13.83
CA PRO A 218 11.57 4.21 12.39
C PRO A 218 10.93 5.55 12.01
N TRP A 219 11.26 6.04 10.83
CA TRP A 219 10.75 7.31 10.32
C TRP A 219 9.30 7.22 9.89
N VAL A 220 8.57 8.32 10.06
CA VAL A 220 7.19 8.46 9.61
C VAL A 220 7.18 9.22 8.29
N HIS A 221 6.40 8.71 7.34
CA HIS A 221 6.17 9.31 6.03
C HIS A 221 4.66 9.36 5.77
N VAL A 222 4.24 10.10 4.73
CA VAL A 222 2.82 10.25 4.43
C VAL A 222 2.22 8.97 3.86
N ALA A 223 1.08 8.56 4.41
CA ALA A 223 0.32 7.41 3.92
C ALA A 223 -0.62 7.81 2.77
N LEU A 224 -0.15 7.61 1.54
CA LEU A 224 -0.85 7.98 0.30
C LEU A 224 -2.30 7.47 0.16
N PRO A 225 -2.66 6.21 0.48
CA PRO A 225 -4.05 5.78 0.41
C PRO A 225 -4.85 6.16 1.66
N HIS A 226 -4.21 6.25 2.83
CA HIS A 226 -4.92 6.52 4.09
C HIS A 226 -5.44 7.96 4.17
N SER A 227 -4.64 8.95 3.78
CA SER A 227 -5.04 10.37 3.81
C SER A 227 -6.29 10.69 2.98
N PRO A 228 -6.40 10.32 1.68
CA PRO A 228 -7.62 10.56 0.92
C PRO A 228 -8.79 9.70 1.39
N LEU A 229 -8.57 8.48 1.89
CA LEU A 229 -9.63 7.67 2.48
C LEU A 229 -10.21 8.31 3.74
N HIS A 230 -9.36 8.89 4.60
CA HIS A 230 -9.81 9.64 5.77
C HIS A 230 -10.63 10.88 5.40
N VAL A 231 -10.24 11.59 4.32
CA VAL A 231 -11.03 12.72 3.80
C VAL A 231 -12.38 12.26 3.28
N LYS A 232 -12.42 11.15 2.52
CA LYS A 232 -13.67 10.56 2.00
C LYS A 232 -14.59 10.08 3.11
N ALA A 233 -14.05 9.49 4.18
CA ALA A 233 -14.84 9.07 5.35
C ALA A 233 -15.47 10.26 6.12
N LEU A 234 -14.97 11.49 5.90
CA LEU A 234 -15.51 12.73 6.47
C LEU A 234 -16.31 13.55 5.46
N ALA A 235 -16.43 13.05 4.23
CA ALA A 235 -17.11 13.70 3.14
C ALA A 235 -18.58 13.28 3.10
N ASP A 236 -19.48 14.25 3.06
CA ASP A 236 -20.86 13.99 2.72
C ASP A 236 -20.96 13.96 1.19
N THR A 237 -21.38 12.82 0.63
CA THR A 237 -21.56 12.62 -0.81
C THR A 237 -23.04 12.68 -1.18
N GLU A 238 -23.37 13.46 -2.21
CA GLU A 238 -24.71 13.46 -2.81
C GLU A 238 -24.67 12.79 -4.18
N GLU A 239 -25.70 12.00 -4.46
CA GLU A 239 -25.98 11.49 -5.79
C GLU A 239 -26.54 12.63 -6.66
N ARG A 240 -25.75 13.07 -7.64
CA ARG A 240 -26.22 14.01 -8.64
C ARG A 240 -26.46 13.27 -9.93
N VAL A 241 -27.66 13.43 -10.47
CA VAL A 241 -28.02 12.96 -11.80
C VAL A 241 -27.51 14.00 -12.78
N GLU A 242 -26.46 13.67 -13.52
CA GLU A 242 -26.06 14.49 -14.67
C GLU A 242 -27.03 14.25 -15.83
N MET A 243 -27.15 15.25 -16.72
CA MET A 243 -28.03 15.23 -17.90
C MET A 243 -27.68 14.06 -18.84
N GLY A 244 -28.29 12.89 -18.58
CA GLY A 244 -28.03 11.64 -19.30
C GLY A 244 -28.18 10.34 -18.48
N HIS A 245 -28.97 10.30 -17.40
CA HIS A 245 -29.20 9.10 -16.56
C HIS A 245 -27.96 8.52 -15.83
N HIS A 246 -26.82 9.22 -15.83
CA HIS A 246 -25.67 8.80 -15.02
C HIS A 246 -25.75 9.45 -13.63
N ILE A 247 -25.92 8.60 -12.62
CA ILE A 247 -25.88 8.97 -11.20
C ILE A 247 -24.42 8.95 -10.78
N ARG A 248 -23.84 10.12 -10.48
CA ARG A 248 -22.47 10.21 -9.94
C ARG A 248 -22.52 10.77 -8.52
N GLN A 249 -21.79 10.12 -7.62
CA GLN A 249 -21.63 10.59 -6.25
C GLN A 249 -20.61 11.74 -6.26
N THR A 250 -21.07 12.93 -5.90
CA THR A 250 -20.21 14.12 -5.81
C THR A 250 -20.07 14.53 -4.35
N ILE A 251 -18.84 14.85 -3.93
CA ILE A 251 -18.58 15.35 -2.59
C ILE A 251 -19.19 16.75 -2.49
N VAL A 252 -20.03 16.98 -1.49
CA VAL A 252 -20.71 18.26 -1.27
C VAL A 252 -19.94 19.10 -0.28
N ARG A 253 -19.59 18.48 0.85
CA ARG A 253 -18.84 19.10 1.94
C ARG A 253 -18.00 18.05 2.65
N VAL A 254 -16.84 18.47 3.14
CA VAL A 254 -15.98 17.65 4.00
C VAL A 254 -15.97 18.26 5.40
N ARG A 255 -16.12 17.42 6.43
CA ARG A 255 -16.01 17.83 7.83
C ARG A 255 -14.54 17.84 8.25
N GLU A 256 -13.93 19.02 8.22
CA GLU A 256 -12.54 19.18 8.63
C GLU A 256 -12.40 19.20 10.16
N THR A 257 -12.04 18.07 10.75
CA THR A 257 -11.87 17.92 12.20
C THR A 257 -10.44 17.52 12.56
N ARG A 258 -9.97 17.96 13.74
CA ARG A 258 -8.67 17.54 14.32
C ARG A 258 -8.81 16.33 15.27
N LEU A 259 -10.03 16.10 15.75
CA LEU A 259 -10.31 15.09 16.78
C LEU A 259 -10.19 13.66 16.23
N THR A 260 -10.56 13.41 14.97
CA THR A 260 -10.48 12.06 14.39
C THR A 260 -9.04 11.56 14.28
N THR A 261 -8.11 12.45 13.91
CA THR A 261 -6.67 12.14 13.88
C THR A 261 -6.10 11.94 15.28
N ILE A 262 -6.46 12.79 16.25
CA ILE A 262 -6.00 12.61 17.65
C ILE A 262 -6.52 11.29 18.22
N PHE A 263 -7.81 11.00 18.02
CA PHE A 263 -8.45 9.79 18.54
C PHE A 263 -7.89 8.53 17.89
N SER A 264 -7.66 8.54 16.57
CA SER A 264 -7.05 7.39 15.88
C SER A 264 -5.61 7.14 16.35
N HIS A 265 -4.77 8.17 16.53
CA HIS A 265 -3.42 7.97 17.08
C HIS A 265 -3.43 7.53 18.55
N LEU A 266 -4.37 8.04 19.36
CA LEU A 266 -4.57 7.55 20.73
C LEU A 266 -4.97 6.07 20.75
N LEU A 267 -5.89 5.66 19.87
CA LEU A 267 -6.30 4.26 19.73
C LEU A 267 -5.17 3.37 19.21
N ILE A 268 -4.32 3.86 18.30
CA ILE A 268 -3.10 3.15 17.87
C ILE A 268 -2.17 2.96 19.08
N GLY A 269 -1.98 3.98 19.92
CA GLY A 269 -1.21 3.85 21.16
C GLY A 269 -1.82 2.84 22.14
N LEU A 270 -3.14 2.91 22.35
CA LEU A 270 -3.89 1.96 23.18
C LEU A 270 -3.83 0.53 22.62
N SER A 271 -3.77 0.38 21.30
CA SER A 271 -3.70 -0.93 20.65
C SER A 271 -2.47 -1.71 21.07
N LEU A 272 -1.36 -1.05 21.44
CA LEU A 272 -0.15 -1.71 21.96
C LEU A 272 -0.44 -2.50 23.24
N LEU A 273 -1.34 -2.02 24.09
CA LEU A 273 -1.79 -2.73 25.31
C LEU A 273 -2.74 -3.89 24.97
N MET A 274 -3.46 -3.80 23.85
CA MET A 274 -4.42 -4.79 23.35
C MET A 274 -3.80 -5.83 22.41
N ILE A 275 -2.51 -5.71 22.07
CA ILE A 275 -1.75 -6.66 21.24
C ILE A 275 -1.81 -8.10 21.79
N PRO A 276 -1.50 -8.38 23.08
CA PRO A 276 -1.48 -9.75 23.58
C PRO A 276 -2.86 -10.43 23.47
N THR A 277 -3.91 -9.71 23.86
CA THR A 277 -5.32 -10.08 23.70
C THR A 277 -6.15 -8.78 23.63
N PRO A 278 -7.14 -8.62 22.73
CA PRO A 278 -7.72 -9.55 21.76
C PRO A 278 -7.16 -9.48 20.32
N LEU A 279 -6.26 -8.55 19.99
CA LEU A 279 -5.85 -8.33 18.58
C LEU A 279 -5.20 -9.56 17.92
N ARG A 280 -4.58 -10.43 18.71
CA ARG A 280 -4.00 -11.70 18.25
C ARG A 280 -5.01 -12.67 17.61
N PHE A 281 -6.30 -12.53 17.91
CA PHE A 281 -7.35 -13.38 17.33
C PHE A 281 -7.66 -13.04 15.86
N ILE A 282 -7.27 -11.86 15.37
CA ILE A 282 -7.52 -11.47 13.99
C ILE A 282 -6.50 -12.19 13.10
N PRO A 283 -6.93 -13.13 12.22
CA PRO A 283 -6.00 -13.84 11.37
C PRO A 283 -5.42 -12.91 10.29
N PRO A 284 -4.15 -13.06 9.91
CA PRO A 284 -3.52 -12.22 8.88
C PRO A 284 -4.24 -12.30 7.52
N ALA A 285 -4.87 -13.44 7.20
CA ALA A 285 -5.69 -13.62 6.00
C ALA A 285 -6.79 -12.55 5.84
N VAL A 286 -7.47 -12.21 6.95
CA VAL A 286 -8.56 -11.22 6.99
C VAL A 286 -8.00 -9.80 6.77
N LEU A 287 -6.84 -9.49 7.37
CA LEU A 287 -6.15 -8.21 7.18
C LEU A 287 -5.66 -8.04 5.74
N ASN A 288 -5.19 -9.12 5.12
CA ASN A 288 -4.79 -9.14 3.72
C ASN A 288 -5.99 -8.92 2.79
N GLY A 289 -7.16 -9.48 3.10
CA GLY A 289 -8.41 -9.15 2.40
C GLY A 289 -8.84 -7.69 2.55
N LEU A 290 -8.66 -7.10 3.74
CA LEU A 290 -8.82 -5.67 3.98
C LEU A 290 -7.93 -4.82 3.03
N PHE A 291 -6.65 -5.18 2.87
CA PHE A 291 -5.77 -4.49 1.93
C PHE A 291 -6.20 -4.63 0.46
N VAL A 292 -6.67 -5.81 0.06
CA VAL A 292 -7.21 -6.02 -1.30
C VAL A 292 -8.45 -5.17 -1.54
N TYR A 293 -9.37 -5.10 -0.57
CA TYR A 293 -10.55 -4.22 -0.66
C TYR A 293 -10.15 -2.74 -0.81
N MET A 294 -9.19 -2.27 -0.02
CA MET A 294 -8.66 -0.90 -0.14
C MET A 294 -8.03 -0.65 -1.51
N ALA A 295 -7.31 -1.63 -2.07
CA ALA A 295 -6.73 -1.54 -3.40
C ALA A 295 -7.82 -1.45 -4.49
N ILE A 296 -8.86 -2.29 -4.42
CA ILE A 296 -9.97 -2.29 -5.38
C ILE A 296 -10.72 -0.95 -5.37
N THR A 297 -11.12 -0.48 -4.18
CA THR A 297 -11.84 0.80 -4.03
C THR A 297 -11.01 2.00 -4.46
N ALA A 298 -9.69 1.99 -4.22
CA ALA A 298 -8.80 3.05 -4.71
C ALA A 298 -8.66 3.07 -6.25
N VAL A 299 -8.75 1.91 -6.91
CA VAL A 299 -8.70 1.81 -8.37
C VAL A 299 -10.00 2.30 -9.02
N TYR A 300 -11.16 1.93 -8.46
CA TYR A 300 -12.47 2.37 -8.99
C TYR A 300 -12.64 3.89 -9.02
N ASP A 301 -12.12 4.59 -8.01
CA ASP A 301 -12.20 6.06 -7.90
C ASP A 301 -11.09 6.80 -8.67
N ASN A 302 -10.35 6.12 -9.55
CA ASN A 302 -9.25 6.71 -10.30
C ASN A 302 -9.67 7.09 -11.74
N GLN A 303 -9.47 8.35 -12.12
CA GLN A 303 -9.74 8.83 -13.47
C GLN A 303 -8.94 8.10 -14.56
N LEU A 304 -7.71 7.67 -14.27
CA LEU A 304 -6.94 6.85 -15.20
C LEU A 304 -7.66 5.53 -15.49
N PHE A 305 -8.20 4.88 -14.44
CA PHE A 305 -8.91 3.62 -14.57
C PHE A 305 -10.23 3.78 -15.35
N GLU A 306 -10.99 4.86 -15.08
CA GLU A 306 -12.18 5.20 -15.88
C GLU A 306 -11.84 5.30 -17.38
N ARG A 307 -10.69 5.90 -17.71
CA ARG A 307 -10.28 6.04 -19.11
C ARG A 307 -9.68 4.77 -19.71
N ILE A 308 -9.05 3.92 -18.91
CA ILE A 308 -8.64 2.58 -19.35
C ILE A 308 -9.88 1.78 -19.74
N LEU A 309 -10.95 1.87 -18.95
CA LEU A 309 -12.22 1.19 -19.27
C LEU A 309 -12.80 1.64 -20.61
N LEU A 310 -12.64 2.92 -20.98
CA LEU A 310 -13.07 3.45 -22.29
C LEU A 310 -12.39 2.79 -23.51
N PHE A 311 -11.24 2.13 -23.34
CA PHE A 311 -10.65 1.31 -24.41
C PHE A 311 -11.49 0.06 -24.73
N ILE A 312 -12.15 -0.49 -23.71
CA ILE A 312 -12.93 -1.72 -23.80
C ILE A 312 -14.39 -1.40 -24.11
N THR A 313 -14.91 -0.28 -23.62
CA THR A 313 -16.29 0.16 -23.84
C THR A 313 -16.55 0.51 -25.31
N GLU A 314 -17.69 0.08 -25.85
CA GLU A 314 -18.15 0.48 -27.18
C GLU A 314 -18.50 1.98 -27.22
N GLN A 315 -18.26 2.63 -28.36
CA GLN A 315 -18.51 4.08 -28.53
C GLN A 315 -19.97 4.48 -28.25
N SER A 316 -20.93 3.61 -28.61
CA SER A 316 -22.36 3.82 -28.37
C SER A 316 -22.72 3.85 -26.88
N ALA A 317 -21.95 3.15 -26.05
CA ALA A 317 -22.14 3.03 -24.61
C ALA A 317 -21.30 4.05 -23.80
N TYR A 318 -20.66 5.01 -24.46
CA TYR A 318 -19.87 6.01 -23.76
C TYR A 318 -20.78 6.87 -22.87
N PRO A 319 -20.45 6.99 -21.56
CA PRO A 319 -21.20 7.88 -20.70
C PRO A 319 -21.04 9.30 -21.27
N PRO A 320 -22.12 10.09 -21.37
CA PRO A 320 -22.09 11.40 -22.00
C PRO A 320 -21.50 12.46 -21.06
N SER A 321 -20.26 12.21 -20.59
CA SER A 321 -19.50 13.10 -19.72
C SER A 321 -18.98 14.33 -20.49
N HIS A 322 -18.63 15.38 -19.74
CA HIS A 322 -18.20 16.66 -20.31
C HIS A 322 -16.96 16.56 -21.21
N TYR A 323 -15.96 15.77 -20.82
CA TYR A 323 -14.71 15.66 -21.58
C TYR A 323 -14.87 14.78 -22.83
N ILE A 324 -15.68 13.73 -22.77
CA ILE A 324 -15.98 12.86 -23.93
C ILE A 324 -16.69 13.65 -25.04
N ARG A 325 -17.54 14.62 -24.68
CA ARG A 325 -18.22 15.50 -25.65
C ARG A 325 -17.29 16.53 -26.31
N ARG A 326 -16.16 16.88 -25.69
CA ARG A 326 -15.29 17.99 -26.12
C ARG A 326 -14.00 17.55 -26.81
N VAL A 327 -13.52 16.35 -26.52
CA VAL A 327 -12.22 15.85 -26.97
C VAL A 327 -12.43 14.71 -27.97
N PRO A 328 -11.77 14.71 -29.14
CA PRO A 328 -11.86 13.59 -30.08
C PRO A 328 -11.25 12.33 -29.46
N GLN A 329 -11.91 11.19 -29.64
CA GLN A 329 -11.56 9.92 -29.00
C GLN A 329 -10.09 9.50 -29.20
N ARG A 330 -9.54 9.71 -30.41
CA ARG A 330 -8.12 9.39 -30.69
C ARG A 330 -7.15 10.12 -29.76
N LYS A 331 -7.47 11.36 -29.37
CA LYS A 331 -6.63 12.14 -28.44
C LYS A 331 -6.79 11.65 -27.00
N ILE A 332 -7.98 11.19 -26.61
CA ILE A 332 -8.21 10.55 -25.30
C ILE A 332 -7.36 9.28 -25.21
N HIS A 333 -7.43 8.40 -26.21
CA HIS A 333 -6.67 7.15 -26.26
C HIS A 333 -5.16 7.36 -26.33
N LEU A 334 -4.70 8.38 -27.07
CA LEU A 334 -3.29 8.75 -27.10
C LEU A 334 -2.78 9.23 -25.73
N PHE A 335 -3.61 10.01 -25.03
CA PHE A 335 -3.30 10.48 -23.68
C PHE A 335 -3.20 9.32 -22.70
N THR A 336 -4.18 8.42 -22.69
CA THR A 336 -4.23 7.28 -21.78
C THR A 336 -3.10 6.28 -22.05
N LEU A 337 -2.76 6.03 -23.31
CA LEU A 337 -1.61 5.21 -23.67
C LEU A 337 -0.30 5.81 -23.13
N THR A 338 -0.15 7.13 -23.24
CA THR A 338 1.02 7.83 -22.67
C THR A 338 1.08 7.68 -21.15
N GLN A 339 -0.06 7.80 -20.46
CA GLN A 339 -0.13 7.58 -19.01
C GLN A 339 0.18 6.13 -18.61
N LEU A 340 -0.30 5.15 -19.40
CA LEU A 340 0.00 3.74 -19.19
C LEU A 340 1.50 3.46 -19.33
N ILE A 341 2.16 4.02 -20.36
CA ILE A 341 3.61 3.90 -20.53
C ILE A 341 4.36 4.49 -19.32
N GLN A 342 3.96 5.68 -18.85
CA GLN A 342 4.55 6.29 -17.65
C GLN A 342 4.35 5.44 -16.40
N LEU A 343 3.15 4.88 -16.22
CA LEU A 343 2.84 3.97 -15.12
C LEU A 343 3.67 2.69 -15.20
N THR A 344 3.81 2.07 -16.38
CA THR A 344 4.65 0.88 -16.58
C THR A 344 6.10 1.15 -16.23
N VAL A 345 6.66 2.28 -16.67
CA VAL A 345 8.03 2.69 -16.28
C VAL A 345 8.14 2.84 -14.77
N LEU A 346 7.19 3.53 -14.12
CA LEU A 346 7.18 3.71 -12.67
C LEU A 346 7.12 2.37 -11.92
N CYS A 347 6.22 1.49 -12.34
CA CYS A 347 6.06 0.16 -11.77
C CYS A 347 7.31 -0.69 -11.97
N SER A 348 7.95 -0.66 -13.14
CA SER A 348 9.16 -1.43 -13.40
C SER A 348 10.32 -1.06 -12.46
N VAL A 349 10.46 0.22 -12.13
CA VAL A 349 11.46 0.72 -11.18
C VAL A 349 11.04 0.44 -9.73
N GLY A 350 9.76 0.64 -9.40
CA GLY A 350 9.23 0.44 -8.05
C GLY A 350 9.12 -1.03 -7.61
N PHE A 351 8.95 -1.98 -8.54
CA PHE A 351 8.94 -3.42 -8.26
C PHE A 351 10.33 -4.07 -8.42
N ALA A 352 11.38 -3.29 -8.66
CA ALA A 352 12.72 -3.82 -8.81
C ALA A 352 13.20 -4.43 -7.48
N PRO A 353 13.75 -5.66 -7.47
CA PRO A 353 14.18 -6.34 -6.23
C PRO A 353 15.44 -5.73 -5.60
N SER A 354 16.12 -4.82 -6.31
CA SER A 354 17.36 -4.19 -5.85
C SER A 354 17.10 -2.86 -5.16
N ALA A 355 17.52 -2.72 -3.89
CA ALA A 355 17.42 -1.48 -3.12
C ALA A 355 18.06 -0.25 -3.80
N TYR A 356 19.12 -0.46 -4.59
CA TYR A 356 19.78 0.61 -5.35
C TYR A 356 18.89 1.21 -6.44
N VAL A 357 18.00 0.43 -7.05
CA VAL A 357 17.06 0.91 -8.08
C VAL A 357 15.92 1.68 -7.43
N GLU A 358 15.48 1.29 -6.23
CA GLU A 358 14.49 2.03 -5.47
C GLU A 358 14.99 3.44 -5.08
N LEU A 359 16.29 3.62 -4.86
CA LEU A 359 16.91 4.94 -4.63
C LEU A 359 16.72 5.91 -5.82
N VAL A 360 16.55 5.38 -7.04
CA VAL A 360 16.37 6.18 -8.27
C VAL A 360 14.90 6.59 -8.45
N PHE A 361 13.96 5.95 -7.74
CA PHE A 361 12.52 6.18 -7.87
C PHE A 361 12.08 7.66 -7.81
N PRO A 362 12.59 8.51 -6.90
CA PRO A 362 12.21 9.93 -6.83
C PRO A 362 12.59 10.71 -8.10
N PHE A 363 13.73 10.39 -8.70
CA PHE A 363 14.17 11.03 -9.95
C PHE A 363 13.27 10.64 -11.13
N VAL A 364 12.79 9.39 -11.16
CA VAL A 364 11.83 8.93 -12.17
C VAL A 364 10.51 9.68 -12.03
N LEU A 365 10.03 9.92 -10.80
CA LEU A 365 8.83 10.74 -10.57
C LEU A 365 9.00 12.19 -11.08
N VAL A 366 10.13 12.83 -10.78
CA VAL A 366 10.42 14.18 -11.29
C VAL A 366 10.47 14.19 -12.80
N LEU A 367 11.13 13.19 -13.42
CA LEU A 367 11.19 13.05 -14.87
C LEU A 367 9.79 12.94 -15.49
N GLN A 368 8.87 12.18 -14.87
CA GLN A 368 7.49 12.07 -15.35
C GLN A 368 6.73 13.40 -15.33
N ILE A 369 6.97 14.23 -14.31
CA ILE A 369 6.39 15.58 -14.26
C ILE A 369 6.95 16.45 -15.39
N VAL A 370 8.25 16.38 -15.66
CA VAL A 370 8.88 17.10 -16.78
C VAL A 370 8.33 16.64 -18.14
N ILE A 371 8.15 15.32 -18.32
CA ILE A 371 7.51 14.73 -19.51
C ILE A 371 6.09 15.29 -19.66
N ARG A 372 5.30 15.33 -18.57
CA ARG A 372 3.94 15.91 -18.58
C ARG A 372 3.95 17.37 -19.01
N HIS A 373 4.87 18.19 -18.50
CA HIS A 373 4.86 19.62 -18.79
C HIS A 373 5.45 19.97 -20.17
N THR A 374 6.35 19.14 -20.70
CA THR A 374 7.12 19.47 -21.91
C THR A 374 6.64 18.72 -23.15
N ILE A 375 6.40 17.41 -23.03
CA ILE A 375 6.12 16.53 -24.18
C ILE A 375 4.61 16.47 -24.46
N ILE A 376 3.78 16.32 -23.42
CA ILE A 376 2.33 16.18 -23.60
C ILE A 376 1.69 17.39 -24.29
N PRO A 377 2.03 18.66 -23.96
CA PRO A 377 1.46 19.84 -24.63
C PRO A 377 1.91 20.01 -26.08
N ARG A 378 2.97 19.30 -26.51
CA ARG A 378 3.40 19.26 -27.92
C ARG A 378 2.61 18.21 -28.73
N LEU A 379 2.10 17.18 -28.07
CA LEU A 379 1.39 16.07 -28.70
C LEU A 379 -0.13 16.30 -28.79
N ILE A 380 -0.69 16.98 -27.78
CA ILE A 380 -2.13 17.24 -27.63
C ILE A 380 -2.34 18.73 -27.38
N ASP A 381 -3.31 19.31 -28.08
CA ASP A 381 -3.62 20.73 -27.94
C ASP A 381 -4.04 21.06 -26.51
N ARG A 382 -3.61 22.22 -26.01
CA ARG A 382 -3.87 22.67 -24.62
C ARG A 382 -5.36 22.67 -24.27
N LYS A 383 -6.22 23.03 -25.23
CA LYS A 383 -7.69 23.00 -25.07
C LYS A 383 -8.22 21.61 -24.68
N TYR A 384 -7.66 20.56 -25.28
CA TYR A 384 -8.06 19.18 -24.98
C TYR A 384 -7.45 18.70 -23.65
N LEU A 385 -6.22 19.10 -23.35
CA LEU A 385 -5.58 18.80 -22.06
C LEU A 385 -6.33 19.43 -20.89
N GLU A 386 -6.77 20.68 -21.00
CA GLU A 386 -7.59 21.32 -19.97
C GLU A 386 -8.94 20.62 -19.77
N ALA A 387 -9.54 20.07 -20.83
CA ALA A 387 -10.77 19.30 -20.72
C ALA A 387 -10.53 17.93 -20.05
N LEU A 388 -9.35 17.33 -20.26
CA LEU A 388 -8.95 16.07 -19.62
C LEU A 388 -8.50 16.27 -18.17
N ASP A 389 -7.84 17.37 -17.82
CA ASP A 389 -7.28 17.58 -16.48
C ASP A 389 -8.26 18.23 -15.50
N ARG A 390 -9.41 18.75 -15.96
CA ARG A 390 -10.45 19.25 -15.05
C ARG A 390 -10.97 18.11 -14.18
N CYS A 391 -10.51 18.09 -12.93
CA CYS A 391 -11.13 17.35 -11.86
C CYS A 391 -12.56 17.87 -11.65
N TYR A 392 -13.51 16.95 -11.61
CA TYR A 392 -14.89 17.19 -11.21
C TYR A 392 -15.10 16.67 -9.79
#